data_AF-W3WHH2-F1
#
_entry.id   AF-W3WHH2-F1
#
_cell.length_a   1.000
_cell.length_b   1.000
_cell.length_c   1.000
_cell.angle_alpha   90.00
_cell.angle_beta   90.00
_cell.angle_gamma   90.00
#
_symmetry.space_group_name_H-M   'P 1'
#
loop_
_entity.id
_entity.type
_entity.pdbx_description
1 polymer ?
#
loop_
_entity_poly.entity_id
_entity_poly.type
_entity_poly.pdbx_seq_one_letter_code
_entity_poly.pdbx_strand_id
1 'polypeptide(L)'
;MATVYGTNTSGKWGMLDQFAALIWVRENMAAFGGDPNHITVMGQSDGSAATYHILSGELTRGFISGVRDPYDPLCSSLAEGYRNLSTALETGIDYVSSLNATAIADVQELPMSDLITKFRDSTFSFGAVLDGYAMPAK
;
A
#
# COMPACT_ATOMS: atom_id res chain seq x y z
N MET A 1 -22.23 -0.84 1.77
CA MET A 1 -21.92 -2.07 1.00
C MET A 1 -20.44 -2.06 0.69
N ALA A 2 -19.70 -3.11 1.04
CA ALA A 2 -18.27 -3.21 0.76
C ALA A 2 -18.03 -3.23 -0.76
N THR A 3 -17.54 -2.12 -1.31
CA THR A 3 -17.20 -2.05 -2.73
C THR A 3 -15.78 -2.58 -2.90
N VAL A 4 -15.66 -3.74 -3.54
CA VAL A 4 -14.39 -4.25 -4.05
C VAL A 4 -14.10 -3.50 -5.35
N TYR A 5 -13.01 -2.73 -5.41
CA TYR A 5 -12.58 -2.14 -6.67
C TYR A 5 -11.92 -3.21 -7.53
N GLY A 6 -12.37 -3.34 -8.79
CA GLY A 6 -11.82 -4.04 -9.97
C GLY A 6 -10.91 -5.27 -9.84
N THR A 7 -9.93 -5.27 -8.93
CA THR A 7 -8.83 -6.22 -8.76
C THR A 7 -8.85 -6.97 -7.42
N ASN A 8 -10.02 -7.08 -6.76
CA ASN A 8 -10.16 -7.79 -5.48
C ASN A 8 -9.35 -7.20 -4.30
N THR A 9 -9.15 -5.89 -4.28
CA THR A 9 -8.40 -5.20 -3.21
C THR A 9 -9.29 -4.19 -2.46
N SER A 10 -9.07 -4.04 -1.14
CA SER A 10 -9.78 -3.08 -0.28
C SER A 10 -9.10 -1.72 -0.20
N GLY A 11 -8.03 -1.49 -0.95
CA GLY A 11 -7.23 -0.27 -0.91
C GLY A 11 -5.84 -0.53 -0.37
N LYS A 12 -4.86 -0.42 -1.28
CA LYS A 12 -3.42 -0.35 -1.00
C LYS A 12 -2.79 0.73 -1.87
N TRP A 13 -3.43 1.89 -1.95
CA TRP A 13 -3.05 2.93 -2.91
C TRP A 13 -1.58 3.31 -2.77
N GLY A 14 -1.06 3.50 -1.55
CA GLY A 14 0.36 3.79 -1.35
C GLY A 14 1.34 2.72 -1.87
N MET A 15 1.02 1.43 -1.75
CA MET A 15 1.88 0.36 -2.27
C MET A 15 1.75 0.23 -3.79
N LEU A 16 0.52 0.36 -4.33
CA LEU A 16 0.29 0.39 -5.77
C LEU A 16 0.97 1.60 -6.42
N ASP A 17 0.99 2.74 -5.73
CA ASP A 17 1.69 3.96 -6.16
C ASP A 17 3.21 3.73 -6.21
N GLN A 18 3.78 3.05 -5.21
CA GLN A 18 5.20 2.65 -5.23
C GLN A 18 5.52 1.73 -6.42
N PHE A 19 4.66 0.75 -6.70
CA PHE A 19 4.85 -0.16 -7.84
C PHE A 19 4.71 0.59 -9.17
N ALA A 20 3.72 1.47 -9.30
CA ALA A 20 3.53 2.31 -10.48
C ALA A 20 4.73 3.24 -10.70
N ALA A 21 5.25 3.84 -9.64
CA ALA A 21 6.46 4.67 -9.69
C ALA A 21 7.68 3.86 -10.14
N LEU A 22 7.85 2.63 -9.65
CA LEU A 22 8.94 1.75 -10.08
C LEU A 22 8.83 1.31 -11.54
N ILE A 23 7.62 1.02 -12.01
CA ILE A 23 7.35 0.73 -13.42
C ILE A 23 7.73 1.94 -14.27
N TRP A 24 7.29 3.14 -13.87
CA TRP A 24 7.66 4.37 -14.55
C TRP A 24 9.18 4.59 -14.57
N VAL A 25 9.87 4.39 -13.44
CA VAL A 25 11.34 4.51 -13.37
C VAL A 25 11.98 3.53 -14.34
N ARG A 26 11.57 2.26 -14.35
CA ARG A 26 12.12 1.25 -15.27
C ARG A 26 11.92 1.64 -16.74
N GLU A 27 10.75 2.15 -17.09
CA GLU A 27 10.43 2.54 -18.47
C GLU A 27 11.20 3.78 -18.93
N ASN A 28 11.56 4.68 -18.01
CA ASN A 28 12.11 5.99 -18.35
C ASN A 28 13.61 6.15 -18.03
N MET A 29 14.17 5.34 -17.14
CA MET A 29 15.53 5.58 -16.62
C MET A 29 16.63 5.52 -17.68
N ALA A 30 16.42 4.80 -18.79
CA ALA A 30 17.37 4.77 -19.90
C ALA A 30 17.59 6.17 -20.51
N ALA A 31 16.55 7.02 -20.53
CA ALA A 31 16.66 8.42 -20.97
C ALA A 31 17.53 9.28 -20.03
N PHE A 32 17.72 8.83 -18.79
CA PHE A 32 18.55 9.48 -17.77
C PHE A 32 19.91 8.79 -17.60
N GLY A 33 20.27 7.85 -18.48
CA GLY A 33 21.54 7.11 -18.42
C GLY A 33 21.57 5.94 -17.42
N GLY A 34 20.41 5.53 -16.89
CA GLY A 34 20.28 4.36 -16.04
C GLY A 34 20.10 3.05 -16.83
N ASP A 35 20.33 1.92 -16.16
CA ASP A 35 20.07 0.58 -16.71
C ASP A 35 18.73 0.03 -16.17
N PRO A 36 17.70 -0.17 -17.03
CA PRO A 36 16.40 -0.72 -16.62
C PRO A 36 16.46 -2.17 -16.15
N ASN A 37 17.58 -2.86 -16.35
CA ASN A 37 17.83 -4.20 -15.82
C ASN A 37 18.63 -4.18 -14.52
N HIS A 38 18.99 -3.01 -13.98
CA HIS A 38 19.84 -2.88 -12.80
C HIS A 38 19.25 -1.90 -11.77
N ILE A 39 18.04 -2.20 -11.30
CA ILE A 39 17.32 -1.37 -10.33
C ILE A 39 17.62 -1.86 -8.91
N THR A 40 18.05 -0.94 -8.02
CA THR A 40 18.18 -1.18 -6.58
C THR A 40 17.16 -0.34 -5.84
N VAL A 41 16.37 -0.96 -4.96
CA VAL A 41 15.42 -0.24 -4.08
C VAL A 41 15.98 -0.13 -2.67
N MET A 42 15.70 0.99 -2.00
CA MET A 42 16.13 1.24 -0.63
C MET A 42 15.10 2.11 0.08
N GLY A 43 15.02 1.98 1.40
CA GLY A 43 14.10 2.78 2.21
C GLY A 43 14.43 2.71 3.70
N GLN A 44 13.67 3.45 4.50
CA GLN A 44 13.80 3.53 5.95
C GLN A 44 12.40 3.44 6.59
N SER A 45 12.29 2.82 7.77
CA SER A 45 11.01 2.55 8.43
C SER A 45 10.05 1.78 7.49
N ASP A 46 8.80 2.22 7.35
CA ASP A 46 7.84 1.68 6.38
C ASP A 46 8.42 1.62 4.95
N GLY A 47 9.32 2.55 4.58
CA GLY A 47 10.01 2.49 3.30
C GLY A 47 10.98 1.32 3.17
N SER A 48 11.65 0.92 4.26
CA SER A 48 12.49 -0.30 4.27
C SER A 48 11.64 -1.55 4.21
N ALA A 49 10.49 -1.52 4.88
CA ALA A 49 9.55 -2.63 4.92
C ALA A 49 8.90 -2.83 3.53
N ALA A 50 8.55 -1.72 2.85
CA ALA A 50 8.03 -1.72 1.49
C ALA A 50 8.98 -2.38 0.48
N THR A 51 10.30 -2.40 0.73
CA THR A 51 11.24 -3.13 -0.14
C THR A 51 10.95 -4.64 -0.17
N TYR A 52 10.42 -5.22 0.91
CA TYR A 52 9.98 -6.62 0.93
C TYR A 52 8.75 -6.85 0.06
N HIS A 53 7.80 -5.91 0.07
CA HIS A 53 6.64 -5.94 -0.82
C HIS A 53 7.05 -5.83 -2.27
N ILE A 54 7.97 -4.92 -2.59
CA ILE A 54 8.51 -4.74 -3.94
C ILE A 54 9.23 -6.02 -4.41
N LEU A 55 9.96 -6.72 -3.55
CA LEU A 55 10.58 -7.99 -3.91
C LEU A 55 9.59 -9.13 -4.11
N SER A 56 8.52 -9.16 -3.31
CA SER A 56 7.56 -10.28 -3.28
C SER A 56 6.36 -10.06 -4.23
N GLY A 57 6.15 -8.81 -4.66
CA GLY A 57 5.02 -8.39 -5.46
C GLY A 57 5.05 -8.94 -6.88
N GLU A 58 3.89 -9.34 -7.39
CA GLU A 58 3.73 -9.82 -8.76
C GLU A 58 4.06 -8.74 -9.79
N LEU A 59 3.72 -7.49 -9.48
CA LEU A 59 3.85 -6.35 -10.40
C LEU A 59 5.29 -5.86 -10.58
N THR A 60 6.18 -6.19 -9.65
CA THR A 60 7.60 -5.79 -9.64
C THR A 60 8.55 -6.97 -9.85
N ARG A 61 7.99 -8.17 -10.06
CA ARG A 61 8.76 -9.40 -10.20
C ARG A 61 9.68 -9.34 -11.42
N GLY A 62 10.95 -9.66 -11.18
CA GLY A 62 11.93 -9.92 -12.24
C GLY A 62 12.70 -8.70 -12.76
N PHE A 63 12.50 -7.50 -12.20
CA PHE A 63 13.30 -6.33 -12.61
C PHE A 63 13.98 -5.56 -11.47
N ILE A 64 13.88 -6.06 -10.23
CA ILE A 64 14.65 -5.56 -9.10
C ILE A 64 15.91 -6.41 -8.97
N SER A 65 17.08 -5.75 -9.03
CA SER A 65 18.41 -6.38 -8.97
C SER A 65 19.04 -6.35 -7.59
N GLY A 66 18.54 -5.49 -6.69
CA GLY A 66 19.07 -5.38 -5.35
C GLY A 66 18.17 -4.62 -4.38
N VAL A 67 18.40 -4.83 -3.09
CA VAL A 67 17.79 -4.07 -2.00
C VAL A 67 18.88 -3.60 -1.05
N ARG A 68 18.79 -2.36 -0.57
CA ARG A 68 19.61 -1.84 0.52
C ARG A 68 18.74 -1.48 1.72
N ASP A 69 19.28 -1.72 2.91
CA ASP A 69 18.68 -1.40 4.21
C ASP A 69 17.28 -2.02 4.43
N PRO A 70 17.04 -3.32 4.14
CA PRO A 70 15.73 -3.92 4.36
C PRO A 70 15.41 -4.20 5.84
N TYR A 71 16.09 -3.56 6.79
CA TYR A 71 16.00 -3.92 8.20
C TYR A 71 15.05 -2.99 8.98
N ASP A 72 13.74 -3.21 8.83
CA ASP A 72 12.77 -2.68 9.78
C ASP A 72 12.59 -3.66 10.96
N PRO A 73 12.95 -3.29 12.21
CA PRO A 73 12.74 -4.15 13.37
C PRO A 73 11.26 -4.42 13.69
N LEU A 74 10.34 -3.65 13.10
CA LEU A 74 8.89 -3.75 13.23
C LEU A 74 8.21 -4.25 11.94
N CYS A 75 8.98 -4.84 11.02
CA CYS A 75 8.47 -5.43 9.78
C CYS A 75 7.26 -6.35 10.02
N SER A 76 7.33 -7.25 11.01
CA SER A 76 6.20 -8.16 11.30
C SER A 76 5.03 -7.53 12.08
N SER A 77 5.07 -6.23 12.42
CA SER A 77 4.06 -5.58 13.27
C SER A 77 3.55 -4.26 12.69
N LEU A 78 4.16 -3.13 13.04
CA LEU A 78 3.68 -1.80 12.64
C LEU A 78 3.93 -1.53 11.16
N ALA A 79 5.09 -1.94 10.64
CA ALA A 79 5.50 -1.59 9.29
C ALA A 79 4.83 -2.48 8.24
N GLU A 80 4.75 -3.81 8.44
CA GLU A 80 4.14 -4.76 7.48
C GLU A 80 3.25 -5.82 8.13
N GLY A 81 2.60 -5.49 9.25
CA GLY A 81 1.58 -6.35 9.83
C GLY A 81 0.40 -6.54 8.88
N TYR A 82 0.31 -7.74 8.29
CA TYR A 82 -0.77 -8.08 7.38
C TYR A 82 -2.09 -8.35 8.09
N ARG A 83 -3.17 -7.89 7.48
CA ARG A 83 -4.55 -8.26 7.85
C ARG A 83 -5.25 -8.97 6.71
N ASN A 84 -6.25 -9.80 7.04
CA ASN A 84 -7.09 -10.43 6.03
C ASN A 84 -7.99 -9.39 5.36
N LEU A 85 -8.34 -9.63 4.09
CA LEU A 85 -9.24 -8.78 3.32
C LEU A 85 -10.58 -8.55 4.04
N SER A 86 -11.16 -9.58 4.67
CA SER A 86 -12.40 -9.45 5.43
C SER A 86 -12.30 -8.42 6.57
N THR A 87 -11.25 -8.50 7.39
CA THR A 87 -10.99 -7.57 8.49
C THR A 87 -10.76 -6.14 7.99
N ALA A 88 -10.07 -5.98 6.85
CA ALA A 88 -9.86 -4.67 6.23
C ALA A 88 -11.19 -4.04 5.77
N LEU A 89 -12.07 -4.84 5.16
CA LEU A 89 -13.39 -4.38 4.71
C LEU A 89 -14.30 -4.01 5.89
N GLU A 90 -14.33 -4.82 6.95
CA GLU A 90 -15.08 -4.51 8.19
C GLU A 90 -14.58 -3.20 8.81
N THR A 91 -13.26 -3.05 8.96
CA THR A 91 -12.64 -1.82 9.48
C THR A 91 -13.01 -0.60 8.63
N GLY A 92 -13.03 -0.75 7.30
CA GLY A 92 -13.42 0.33 6.39
C GLY A 92 -14.89 0.74 6.56
N ILE A 93 -15.80 -0.22 6.74
CA ILE A 93 -17.23 0.04 7.00
C ILE A 93 -17.41 0.79 8.32
N ASP A 94 -16.72 0.35 9.37
CA ASP A 94 -16.79 0.99 10.69
C ASP A 94 -16.23 2.42 10.64
N TYR A 95 -15.12 2.62 9.93
CA TYR A 95 -14.53 3.94 9.72
C TYR A 95 -15.50 4.88 8.99
N VAL A 96 -16.08 4.44 7.86
CA VAL A 96 -17.08 5.22 7.11
C VAL A 96 -18.27 5.58 8.01
N SER A 97 -18.77 4.62 8.79
CA SER A 97 -19.86 4.84 9.72
C SER A 97 -19.51 5.85 10.82
N SER A 98 -18.28 5.84 11.33
CA SER A 98 -17.78 6.79 12.34
C SER A 98 -17.77 8.24 11.85
N LEU A 99 -17.73 8.45 10.53
CA LEU A 99 -17.79 9.76 9.89
C LEU A 99 -19.23 10.25 9.67
N ASN A 100 -20.24 9.52 10.16
CA ASN A 100 -21.67 9.70 9.83
C ASN A 100 -21.96 9.57 8.33
N ALA A 101 -21.15 8.78 7.62
CA ALA A 101 -21.32 8.46 6.21
C ALA A 101 -21.87 7.05 6.02
N THR A 102 -22.51 6.80 4.88
CA THR A 102 -23.08 5.47 4.55
C THR A 102 -22.46 4.86 3.30
N ALA A 103 -21.78 5.67 2.49
CA ALA A 103 -21.05 5.27 1.31
C ALA A 103 -19.67 5.96 1.24
N ILE A 104 -18.75 5.36 0.48
CA ILE A 104 -17.42 5.95 0.21
C ILE A 104 -17.57 7.31 -0.50
N ALA A 105 -18.57 7.47 -1.36
CA ALA A 105 -18.83 8.74 -2.06
C ALA A 105 -19.05 9.89 -1.06
N ASP A 106 -19.78 9.64 0.04
CA ASP A 106 -20.01 10.64 1.08
C ASP A 106 -18.68 11.07 1.74
N VAL A 107 -17.75 10.13 1.92
CA VAL A 107 -16.42 10.38 2.50
C VAL A 107 -15.53 11.16 1.53
N GLN A 108 -15.67 10.94 0.22
CA GLN A 108 -14.88 11.65 -0.81
C GLN A 108 -15.23 13.13 -0.92
N GLU A 109 -16.44 13.53 -0.51
CA GLU A 109 -16.88 14.92 -0.47
C GLU A 109 -16.43 15.66 0.82
N LEU A 110 -15.90 14.94 1.81
CA LEU A 110 -15.41 15.57 3.05
C LEU A 110 -14.11 16.34 2.81
N PRO A 111 -13.91 17.48 3.48
CA PRO A 111 -12.63 18.17 3.48
C PRO A 111 -11.51 17.24 3.96
N MET A 112 -10.37 17.25 3.26
CA MET A 112 -9.20 16.46 3.64
C MET A 112 -8.74 16.74 5.10
N SER A 113 -8.88 17.99 5.56
CA SER A 113 -8.58 18.37 6.96
C SER A 113 -9.41 17.58 7.97
N ASP A 114 -10.68 17.34 7.66
CA ASP A 114 -11.61 16.64 8.53
C ASP A 114 -11.28 15.16 8.57
N LEU A 115 -10.94 14.57 7.41
CA LEU A 115 -10.46 13.20 7.32
C LEU A 115 -9.18 13.00 8.15
N ILE A 116 -8.19 13.88 8.01
CA ILE A 116 -6.92 13.80 8.73
C ILE A 116 -7.16 13.93 10.24
N THR A 117 -7.94 14.93 10.67
CA THR A 117 -8.16 15.20 12.09
C THR A 117 -8.93 14.06 12.74
N LYS A 118 -10.06 13.65 12.14
CA LYS A 118 -10.88 12.56 12.66
C LYS A 118 -10.14 11.22 12.67
N PHE A 119 -9.31 10.95 11.66
CA PHE A 119 -8.49 9.73 11.66
C PHE A 119 -7.43 9.75 12.77
N ARG A 120 -6.71 10.88 12.94
CA ARG A 120 -5.68 11.03 13.97
C ARG A 120 -6.21 10.87 15.40
N ASP A 121 -7.43 11.31 15.65
CA ASP A 121 -8.08 11.22 16.96
C ASP A 121 -8.80 9.88 17.18
N SER A 122 -8.77 8.98 16.18
CA SER A 122 -9.45 7.69 16.24
C SER A 122 -8.55 6.56 16.72
N THR A 123 -9.17 5.40 16.97
CA THR A 123 -8.47 4.13 17.21
C THR A 123 -8.29 3.30 15.94
N PHE A 124 -8.72 3.81 14.77
CA PHE A 124 -8.63 3.08 13.51
C PHE A 124 -7.18 2.98 13.03
N SER A 125 -6.85 1.86 12.39
CA SER A 125 -5.55 1.64 11.77
C SER A 125 -5.74 1.07 10.37
N PHE A 126 -5.05 1.65 9.39
CA PHE A 126 -4.93 1.15 8.02
C PHE A 126 -3.51 0.63 7.78
N GLY A 127 -3.36 -0.36 6.91
CA GLY A 127 -2.08 -1.03 6.67
C GLY A 127 -2.23 -2.18 5.68
N ALA A 128 -1.16 -2.96 5.50
CA ALA A 128 -1.08 -3.99 4.46
C ALA A 128 -2.16 -5.09 4.60
N VAL A 129 -2.75 -5.48 3.45
CA VAL A 129 -3.86 -6.45 3.34
C VAL A 129 -3.44 -7.66 2.51
N LEU A 130 -3.82 -8.89 2.84
CA LEU A 130 -3.62 -10.01 1.91
C LEU A 130 -4.77 -10.05 0.90
N ASP A 131 -4.52 -9.64 -0.35
CA ASP A 131 -5.53 -9.47 -1.40
C ASP A 131 -5.37 -10.39 -2.62
N GLY A 132 -4.21 -11.07 -2.76
CA GLY A 132 -3.94 -11.98 -3.87
C GLY A 132 -3.69 -11.30 -5.21
N TYR A 133 -3.65 -9.96 -5.25
CA TYR A 133 -3.39 -9.18 -6.47
C TYR A 133 -2.03 -8.50 -6.42
N ALA A 134 -1.88 -7.54 -5.51
CA ALA A 134 -0.62 -6.81 -5.36
C ALA A 134 0.35 -7.55 -4.42
N MET A 135 -0.18 -8.40 -3.56
CA MET A 135 0.57 -9.33 -2.74
C MET A 135 0.10 -10.77 -2.98
N PRO A 136 0.98 -11.77 -2.84
CA PRO A 136 0.59 -13.17 -2.96
C PRO A 136 -0.55 -13.53 -2.00
N ALA A 137 -1.46 -14.39 -2.46
CA ALA A 137 -2.33 -15.12 -1.56
C ALA A 137 -1.49 -16.14 -0.75
N LYS A 138 -1.90 -16.42 0.50
CA LYS A 138 -1.28 -17.49 1.30
C LYS A 138 -1.42 -18.85 0.63
#